data_AF-A0A2G6DZR1-F1
#
_entry.id   AF-A0A2G6DZR1-F1
#
_cell.length_a   1.000
_cell.length_b   1.000
_cell.length_c   1.000
_cell.angle_alpha   90.00
_cell.angle_beta   90.00
_cell.angle_gamma   90.00
#
_symmetry.space_group_name_H-M   'P 1'
#
loop_
_entity.id
_entity.type
_entity.pdbx_description
1 polymer ?
#
loop_
_entity_poly.entity_id
_entity_poly.type
_entity_poly.pdbx_seq_one_letter_code
_entity_poly.pdbx_strand_id
1 'polypeptide(L)'
;QVDSNNIQQELYLTDIISIAHSQQKEIKRFLAQDPLEVLGVNSRRELAAAERELQLRHNDAAERELQLRHNDKLMAAGVSMIAPESIRIAPEVQIAADVLLEPGCYLAGNTTLGAGCHIAQGSVIENCALGRNVRIGANSCLRNISLPDNTVLPPLTSQQ
;
A
#
# COMPACT_ATOMS: atom_id res chain seq x y z
N GLN A 1 3.12 -21.29 45.71
CA GLN A 1 2.81 -19.85 45.85
C GLN A 1 3.96 -19.10 45.21
N VAL A 2 3.70 -18.02 44.46
CA VAL A 2 4.77 -17.21 43.87
C VAL A 2 5.34 -16.31 44.96
N ASP A 3 6.67 -16.19 45.04
CA ASP A 3 7.36 -15.31 45.98
C ASP A 3 8.25 -14.29 45.24
N SER A 4 8.75 -13.29 45.96
CA SER A 4 9.54 -12.19 45.41
C SER A 4 11.05 -12.38 45.63
N ASN A 5 11.52 -13.61 45.83
CA ASN A 5 12.93 -13.91 46.12
C ASN A 5 13.79 -13.92 44.84
N ASN A 6 13.80 -12.79 44.12
CA ASN A 6 14.64 -12.57 42.96
C ASN A 6 15.40 -11.23 43.08
N ILE A 7 16.33 -11.01 42.14
CA ILE A 7 17.25 -9.85 42.14
C ILE A 7 16.48 -8.52 42.09
N GLN A 8 15.31 -8.48 41.45
CA GLN A 8 14.48 -7.28 41.33
C GLN A 8 13.47 -7.13 42.46
N GLN A 9 13.31 -8.15 43.31
CA GLN A 9 12.31 -8.22 44.39
C GLN A 9 10.86 -8.10 43.89
N GLU A 10 10.58 -8.59 42.68
CA GLU A 10 9.26 -8.54 42.06
C GLU A 10 8.61 -9.93 41.99
N LEU A 11 7.29 -10.00 41.78
CA LEU A 11 6.61 -11.27 41.54
C LEU A 11 6.61 -11.57 40.04
N TYR A 12 7.37 -12.58 39.61
CA TYR A 12 7.39 -12.96 38.20
C TYR A 12 6.26 -13.92 37.86
N LEU A 13 5.36 -13.47 36.97
CA LEU A 13 4.29 -14.32 36.45
C LEU A 13 4.84 -15.60 35.81
N THR A 14 6.05 -15.57 35.24
CA THR A 14 6.69 -16.73 34.61
C THR A 14 6.93 -17.89 35.59
N ASP A 15 7.05 -17.63 36.89
CA ASP A 15 7.33 -18.66 37.90
C ASP A 15 6.17 -19.64 38.08
N ILE A 16 4.96 -19.26 37.66
CA ILE A 16 3.79 -20.16 37.68
C ILE A 16 4.03 -21.42 36.84
N ILE A 17 4.87 -21.34 35.80
CA ILE A 17 5.20 -22.48 34.92
C ILE A 17 6.00 -23.53 35.70
N SER A 18 7.04 -23.10 36.42
CA SER A 18 7.86 -23.97 37.27
C SER A 18 7.04 -24.58 38.42
N ILE A 19 6.13 -23.79 39.01
CA ILE A 19 5.23 -24.26 40.09
C ILE A 19 4.22 -25.27 39.55
N ALA A 20 3.63 -25.04 38.37
CA ALA A 20 2.71 -25.98 37.74
C ALA A 20 3.42 -27.30 37.42
N HIS A 21 4.67 -27.23 36.94
CA HIS A 21 5.50 -28.40 36.65
C HIS A 21 5.80 -29.21 37.92
N SER A 22 6.19 -28.58 39.03
CA SER A 22 6.46 -29.29 40.30
C SER A 22 5.20 -29.92 40.91
N GLN A 23 4.03 -29.35 40.63
CA GLN A 23 2.72 -29.90 40.98
C GLN A 23 2.20 -30.96 40.01
N GLN A 24 3.01 -31.38 39.02
CA GLN A 24 2.65 -32.36 37.98
C GLN A 24 1.38 -31.96 37.20
N LYS A 25 1.14 -30.66 37.02
CA LYS A 25 0.03 -30.16 36.21
C LYS A 25 0.38 -30.16 34.73
N GLU A 26 -0.63 -30.31 33.89
CA GLU A 26 -0.47 -30.26 32.44
C GLU A 26 -0.13 -28.83 31.99
N ILE A 27 0.93 -28.68 31.18
CA ILE A 27 1.36 -27.41 30.59
C ILE A 27 1.33 -27.56 29.07
N LYS A 28 0.50 -26.74 28.40
CA LYS A 28 0.38 -26.71 26.93
C LYS A 28 1.11 -25.50 26.36
N ARG A 29 1.84 -25.72 25.28
CA ARG A 29 2.48 -24.66 24.49
C ARG A 29 1.64 -24.33 23.27
N PHE A 30 1.48 -23.04 22.99
CA PHE A 30 0.95 -22.55 21.72
C PHE A 30 2.09 -21.90 20.94
N LEU A 31 2.26 -22.31 19.68
CA LEU A 31 3.25 -21.70 18.79
C LEU A 31 2.53 -20.69 17.91
N ALA A 32 2.88 -19.41 18.04
CA ALA A 32 2.44 -18.39 17.09
C ALA A 32 3.00 -18.73 15.71
N GLN A 33 2.16 -18.67 14.68
CA GLN A 33 2.58 -18.96 13.30
C GLN A 33 3.44 -17.83 12.74
N ASP A 34 3.15 -16.60 13.17
CA ASP A 34 3.88 -15.42 12.81
C ASP A 34 4.60 -14.82 14.04
N PRO A 35 5.93 -14.76 14.04
CA PRO A 35 6.70 -14.13 15.11
C PRO A 35 6.34 -12.66 15.35
N LEU A 36 5.79 -11.97 14.33
CA LEU A 36 5.42 -10.56 14.47
C LEU A 36 4.24 -10.34 15.43
N GLU A 37 3.29 -11.28 15.47
CA GLU A 37 2.08 -11.19 16.33
C GLU A 37 2.44 -11.16 17.82
N VAL A 38 3.59 -11.71 18.18
CA VAL A 38 4.08 -11.80 19.57
C VAL A 38 5.33 -10.93 19.82
N LEU A 39 5.67 -10.06 18.88
CA LEU A 39 6.83 -9.17 18.98
C LEU A 39 6.60 -8.11 20.07
N GLY A 40 7.41 -8.17 21.13
CA GLY A 40 7.45 -7.11 22.15
C GLY A 40 8.26 -5.90 21.67
N VAL A 41 7.82 -4.70 22.04
CA VAL A 41 8.53 -3.44 21.77
C VAL A 41 8.92 -2.78 23.08
N ASN A 42 10.22 -2.74 23.36
CA ASN A 42 10.77 -2.17 24.60
C ASN A 42 11.64 -0.93 24.36
N SER A 43 11.88 -0.57 23.09
CA SER A 43 12.65 0.62 22.72
C SER A 43 12.07 1.32 21.49
N ARG A 44 12.41 2.61 21.32
CA ARG A 44 12.00 3.39 20.13
C ARG A 44 12.53 2.79 18.82
N ARG A 45 13.70 2.13 18.87
CA ARG A 45 14.28 1.45 17.71
C ARG A 45 13.48 0.20 17.33
N GLU A 46 13.04 -0.57 18.33
CA GLU A 46 12.16 -1.73 18.10
C GLU A 46 10.79 -1.30 17.56
N LEU A 47 10.25 -0.18 18.05
CA LEU A 47 8.99 0.38 17.55
C LEU A 47 9.06 0.69 16.06
N ALA A 48 10.11 1.41 15.63
CA ALA A 48 10.31 1.75 14.23
C ALA A 48 10.50 0.51 13.33
N ALA A 49 11.15 -0.53 13.85
CA ALA A 49 11.31 -1.79 13.13
C ALA A 49 9.98 -2.54 12.96
N ALA A 50 9.17 -2.63 14.03
CA ALA A 50 7.84 -3.23 14.00
C ALA A 50 6.89 -2.47 13.06
N GLU A 51 6.91 -1.14 13.11
CA GLU A 51 6.13 -0.27 12.23
C GLU A 51 6.50 -0.49 10.76
N ARG A 52 7.80 -0.56 10.44
CA ARG A 52 8.26 -0.83 9.07
C ARG A 52 7.74 -2.17 8.55
N GLU A 53 7.80 -3.21 9.37
CA GLU A 53 7.38 -4.55 8.97
C GLU A 53 5.86 -4.62 8.80
N LEU A 54 5.10 -3.97 9.69
CA LEU A 54 3.67 -3.77 9.52
C LEU A 54 3.35 -2.98 8.25
N GLN A 55 4.10 -1.93 7.93
CA GLN A 55 3.90 -1.13 6.73
C GLN A 55 4.22 -1.91 5.44
N LEU A 56 5.23 -2.79 5.46
CA LEU A 56 5.53 -3.70 4.35
C LEU A 56 4.38 -4.68 4.08
N ARG A 57 3.74 -5.16 5.15
CA ARG A 57 2.58 -6.06 5.11
C ARG A 57 1.27 -5.34 4.74
N HIS A 58 0.99 -4.18 5.35
CA HIS A 58 -0.18 -3.32 5.11
C HIS A 58 -0.28 -2.79 3.68
N ASN A 59 0.79 -2.81 2.90
CA ASN A 59 0.69 -2.64 1.45
C ASN A 59 0.12 -3.92 0.79
N ASP A 60 -0.98 -4.42 1.34
CA ASP A 60 -1.52 -5.79 1.26
C ASP A 60 -1.15 -6.55 -0.02
N ALA A 61 -0.52 -7.72 0.15
CA ALA A 61 -0.24 -8.62 -0.97
C ALA A 61 -1.52 -8.95 -1.76
N ALA A 62 -2.66 -9.03 -1.08
CA ALA A 62 -3.97 -9.23 -1.70
C ALA A 62 -4.44 -8.00 -2.51
N GLU A 63 -4.31 -6.79 -1.96
CA GLU A 63 -4.64 -5.55 -2.68
C GLU A 63 -3.71 -5.33 -3.87
N ARG A 64 -2.41 -5.59 -3.71
CA ARG A 64 -1.42 -5.58 -4.79
C ARG A 64 -1.77 -6.59 -5.89
N GLU A 65 -2.16 -7.80 -5.52
CA GLU A 65 -2.56 -8.82 -6.50
C GLU A 65 -3.83 -8.40 -7.26
N LEU A 66 -4.82 -7.83 -6.57
CA LEU A 66 -6.02 -7.28 -7.20
C LEU A 66 -5.68 -6.13 -8.15
N GLN A 67 -4.80 -5.22 -7.73
CA GLN A 67 -4.32 -4.11 -8.55
C GLN A 67 -3.59 -4.60 -9.80
N LEU A 68 -2.69 -5.57 -9.66
CA LEU A 68 -1.95 -6.15 -10.79
C LEU A 68 -2.90 -6.80 -11.79
N ARG A 69 -3.87 -7.60 -11.32
CA ARG A 69 -4.90 -8.20 -12.18
C ARG A 69 -5.76 -7.15 -12.89
N HIS A 70 -6.02 -6.01 -12.24
CA HIS A 70 -6.74 -4.90 -12.86
C HIS A 70 -5.89 -4.23 -13.96
N ASN A 71 -4.61 -3.98 -13.67
CA ASN A 71 -3.67 -3.41 -14.65
C ASN A 71 -3.48 -4.35 -15.85
N ASP A 72 -3.40 -5.67 -15.65
CA ASP A 72 -3.32 -6.66 -16.72
C ASP A 72 -4.54 -6.60 -17.65
N LYS A 73 -5.75 -6.40 -17.10
CA LYS A 73 -6.96 -6.25 -17.91
C LYS A 73 -6.93 -4.98 -18.76
N LEU A 74 -6.45 -3.88 -18.19
CA LEU A 74 -6.31 -2.61 -18.92
C LEU A 74 -5.23 -2.71 -20.01
N MET A 75 -4.11 -3.37 -19.72
CA MET A 75 -3.08 -3.64 -20.71
C MET A 75 -3.60 -4.52 -21.85
N ALA A 76 -4.38 -5.57 -21.53
CA ALA A 76 -5.06 -6.39 -22.54
C ALA A 76 -6.08 -5.60 -23.38
N ALA A 77 -6.61 -4.49 -22.84
CA ALA A 77 -7.50 -3.57 -23.54
C ALA A 77 -6.76 -2.47 -24.34
N GLY A 78 -5.42 -2.49 -24.39
CA GLY A 78 -4.61 -1.58 -25.20
C GLY A 78 -4.00 -0.40 -24.44
N VAL A 79 -3.99 -0.41 -23.10
CA VAL A 79 -3.28 0.59 -22.30
C VAL A 79 -1.80 0.19 -22.16
N SER A 80 -0.89 1.11 -22.44
CA SER A 80 0.55 0.90 -22.24
C SER A 80 0.95 1.36 -20.84
N MET A 81 1.61 0.48 -20.07
CA MET A 81 2.05 0.78 -18.70
C MET A 81 3.54 0.49 -18.55
N ILE A 82 4.28 1.43 -17.97
CA ILE A 82 5.69 1.25 -17.60
C ILE A 82 5.75 0.99 -16.09
N ALA A 83 6.37 -0.12 -15.67
CA ALA A 83 6.39 -0.60 -14.29
C ALA A 83 4.96 -0.69 -13.68
N PRO A 84 4.08 -1.55 -14.23
CA PRO A 84 2.67 -1.64 -13.85
C PRO A 84 2.46 -1.94 -12.35
N GLU A 85 3.41 -2.56 -11.67
CA GLU A 85 3.41 -2.79 -10.22
C GLU A 85 3.46 -1.50 -9.38
N SER A 86 3.88 -0.39 -9.98
CA SER A 86 3.94 0.93 -9.35
C SER A 86 2.73 1.82 -9.67
N ILE A 87 1.89 1.42 -10.63
CA ILE A 87 0.75 2.20 -11.11
C ILE A 87 -0.51 1.74 -10.38
N ARG A 88 -1.22 2.70 -9.79
CA ARG A 88 -2.46 2.45 -9.04
C ARG A 88 -3.64 3.10 -9.74
N ILE A 89 -4.65 2.30 -10.01
CA ILE A 89 -5.85 2.70 -10.76
C ILE A 89 -7.05 2.18 -10.00
N ALA A 90 -7.92 3.10 -9.57
CA ALA A 90 -9.16 2.75 -8.90
C ALA A 90 -10.15 2.10 -9.89
N PRO A 91 -11.03 1.18 -9.43
CA PRO A 91 -11.93 0.44 -10.30
C PRO A 91 -12.90 1.30 -11.15
N GLU A 92 -13.21 2.52 -10.71
CA GLU A 92 -14.14 3.44 -11.37
C GLU A 92 -13.53 4.18 -12.57
N VAL A 93 -12.19 4.17 -12.68
CA VAL A 93 -11.46 4.92 -13.71
C VAL A 93 -11.67 4.26 -15.08
N GLN A 94 -11.97 5.09 -16.09
CA GLN A 94 -12.13 4.64 -17.47
C GLN A 94 -10.95 5.11 -18.31
N ILE A 95 -10.28 4.18 -18.98
CA ILE A 95 -9.09 4.45 -19.77
C ILE A 95 -9.31 3.89 -21.18
N ALA A 96 -9.21 4.75 -22.19
CA ALA A 96 -9.24 4.32 -23.58
C ALA A 96 -7.95 3.56 -23.97
N ALA A 97 -8.01 2.82 -25.08
CA ALA A 97 -6.81 2.25 -25.70
C ALA A 97 -5.83 3.36 -26.14
N ASP A 98 -4.57 2.99 -26.35
CA ASP A 98 -3.47 3.88 -26.75
C ASP A 98 -3.11 4.96 -25.71
N VAL A 99 -3.47 4.75 -24.44
CA VAL A 99 -3.00 5.57 -23.32
C VAL A 99 -1.67 5.03 -22.82
N LEU A 100 -0.71 5.92 -22.54
CA LEU A 100 0.57 5.60 -21.91
C LEU A 100 0.60 6.10 -20.46
N LEU A 101 0.86 5.19 -19.52
CA LEU A 101 1.07 5.48 -18.10
C LEU A 101 2.50 5.16 -17.69
N GLU A 102 3.16 6.13 -17.07
CA GLU A 102 4.50 5.99 -16.50
C GLU A 102 4.49 5.56 -15.02
N PRO A 103 5.65 5.17 -14.45
CA PRO A 103 5.71 4.64 -13.09
C PRO A 103 5.17 5.59 -12.03
N GLY A 104 4.53 5.03 -10.99
CA GLY A 104 4.06 5.78 -9.82
C GLY A 104 2.82 6.65 -10.06
N CYS A 105 2.13 6.51 -11.20
CA CYS A 105 0.85 7.21 -11.42
C CYS A 105 -0.25 6.68 -10.48
N TYR A 106 -1.08 7.59 -10.00
CA TYR A 106 -2.29 7.29 -9.23
C TYR A 106 -3.52 7.90 -9.90
N LEU A 107 -4.46 7.05 -10.30
CA LEU A 107 -5.72 7.44 -10.95
C LEU A 107 -6.89 7.01 -10.07
N ALA A 108 -7.79 7.92 -9.72
CA ALA A 108 -8.91 7.61 -8.84
C ALA A 108 -10.20 8.41 -9.15
N GLY A 109 -11.29 7.98 -8.52
CA GLY A 109 -12.60 8.60 -8.65
C GLY A 109 -13.18 8.48 -10.06
N ASN A 110 -14.04 9.43 -10.43
CA ASN A 110 -14.68 9.47 -11.76
C ASN A 110 -13.73 10.01 -12.84
N THR A 111 -12.53 9.43 -12.94
CA THR A 111 -11.51 9.85 -13.90
C THR A 111 -11.70 9.13 -15.24
N THR A 112 -11.63 9.89 -16.35
CA THR A 112 -11.71 9.37 -17.71
C THR A 112 -10.52 9.86 -18.54
N LEU A 113 -9.87 8.94 -19.26
CA LEU A 113 -8.72 9.24 -20.14
C LEU A 113 -9.07 8.89 -21.59
N GLY A 114 -9.05 9.89 -22.47
CA GLY A 114 -9.22 9.70 -23.91
C GLY A 114 -8.02 9.01 -24.57
N ALA A 115 -8.24 8.45 -25.77
CA ALA A 115 -7.19 7.75 -26.52
C ALA A 115 -5.99 8.67 -26.81
N GLY A 116 -4.78 8.11 -26.80
CA GLY A 116 -3.53 8.85 -27.05
C GLY A 116 -3.04 9.69 -25.87
N CYS A 117 -3.69 9.63 -24.70
CA CYS A 117 -3.18 10.34 -23.52
C CYS A 117 -1.83 9.79 -23.07
N HIS A 118 -0.99 10.67 -22.53
CA HIS A 118 0.26 10.31 -21.88
C HIS A 118 0.31 10.93 -20.50
N ILE A 119 0.35 10.08 -19.48
CA ILE A 119 0.47 10.47 -18.08
C ILE A 119 1.88 10.14 -17.61
N ALA A 120 2.68 11.18 -17.36
CA ALA A 120 4.06 11.02 -16.94
C ALA A 120 4.18 10.65 -15.45
N GLN A 121 5.35 10.15 -15.09
CA GLN A 121 5.65 9.52 -13.80
C GLN A 121 5.18 10.34 -12.57
N GLY A 122 4.71 9.63 -11.55
CA GLY A 122 4.34 10.21 -10.25
C GLY A 122 3.12 11.14 -10.27
N SER A 123 2.35 11.18 -11.36
CA SER A 123 1.18 12.04 -11.46
C SER A 123 -0.03 11.47 -10.70
N VAL A 124 -0.78 12.37 -10.07
CA VAL A 124 -2.01 12.08 -9.31
C VAL A 124 -3.19 12.72 -10.03
N ILE A 125 -4.15 11.92 -10.46
CA ILE A 125 -5.34 12.39 -11.21
C ILE A 125 -6.59 11.84 -10.54
N GLU A 126 -7.47 12.73 -10.12
CA GLU A 126 -8.68 12.36 -9.37
C GLU A 126 -9.90 13.14 -9.87
N ASN A 127 -11.00 12.45 -10.16
CA ASN A 127 -12.24 13.05 -10.68
C ASN A 127 -12.02 13.96 -11.91
N CYS A 128 -11.14 13.56 -12.84
CA CYS A 128 -10.82 14.38 -14.00
C CYS A 128 -11.33 13.79 -15.32
N ALA A 129 -11.73 14.64 -16.26
CA ALA A 129 -12.08 14.21 -17.62
C ALA A 129 -11.05 14.72 -18.63
N LEU A 130 -10.15 13.84 -19.08
CA LEU A 130 -9.13 14.18 -20.07
C LEU A 130 -9.58 13.75 -21.47
N GLY A 131 -9.60 14.72 -22.39
CA GLY A 131 -9.85 14.47 -23.81
C GLY A 131 -8.77 13.61 -24.49
N ARG A 132 -8.81 13.52 -25.81
CA ARG A 132 -7.82 12.75 -26.60
C ARG A 132 -6.47 13.47 -26.64
N ASN A 133 -5.39 12.70 -26.74
CA ASN A 133 -4.02 13.21 -26.90
C ASN A 133 -3.57 14.21 -25.81
N VAL A 134 -4.13 14.13 -24.61
CA VAL A 134 -3.71 14.99 -23.48
C VAL A 134 -2.38 14.49 -22.93
N ARG A 135 -1.45 15.41 -22.68
CA ARG A 135 -0.14 15.11 -22.08
C ARG A 135 -0.01 15.77 -20.71
N ILE A 136 0.18 14.96 -19.68
CA ILE A 136 0.38 15.42 -18.31
C ILE A 136 1.85 15.23 -17.93
N GLY A 137 2.54 16.31 -17.63
CA GLY A 137 3.94 16.27 -17.18
C GLY A 137 4.11 15.64 -15.79
N ALA A 138 5.32 15.18 -15.50
CA ALA A 138 5.63 14.39 -14.31
C ALA A 138 5.29 15.12 -13.00
N ASN A 139 4.93 14.35 -11.98
CA ASN A 139 4.60 14.82 -10.62
C ASN A 139 3.50 15.91 -10.60
N SER A 140 2.54 15.83 -11.53
CA SER A 140 1.39 16.74 -11.55
C SER A 140 0.27 16.22 -10.66
N CYS A 141 -0.52 17.12 -10.08
CA CYS A 141 -1.69 16.80 -9.25
C CYS A 141 -2.92 17.50 -9.82
N LEU A 142 -3.85 16.72 -10.38
CA LEU A 142 -5.06 17.22 -11.03
C LEU A 142 -6.27 16.67 -10.29
N ARG A 143 -7.18 17.56 -9.89
CA ARG A 143 -8.41 17.20 -9.19
C ARG A 143 -9.59 17.95 -9.78
N ASN A 144 -10.71 17.27 -10.01
CA ASN A 144 -11.99 17.88 -10.40
C ASN A 144 -11.96 18.77 -11.66
N ILE A 145 -11.05 18.50 -12.61
CA ILE A 145 -10.92 19.28 -13.84
C ILE A 145 -11.32 18.52 -15.09
N SER A 146 -11.70 19.25 -16.12
CA SER A 146 -11.84 18.72 -17.48
C SER A 146 -10.83 19.40 -18.40
N LEU A 147 -10.03 18.61 -19.11
CA LEU A 147 -9.10 19.11 -20.12
C LEU A 147 -9.58 18.73 -21.53
N PRO A 148 -9.60 19.68 -22.48
CA PRO A 148 -9.95 19.41 -23.86
C PRO A 148 -8.86 18.61 -24.58
N ASP A 149 -9.21 18.08 -25.75
CA ASP A 149 -8.29 17.34 -26.62
C ASP A 149 -7.00 18.12 -26.90
N ASN A 150 -5.87 17.43 -26.98
CA ASN A 150 -4.52 17.94 -27.28
C ASN A 150 -3.96 18.93 -26.25
N THR A 151 -4.51 18.96 -25.04
CA THR A 151 -3.95 19.77 -23.94
C THR A 151 -2.60 19.22 -23.48
N VAL A 152 -1.65 20.11 -23.24
CA VAL A 152 -0.33 19.75 -22.68
C VAL A 152 -0.13 20.54 -21.40
N LEU A 153 0.04 19.83 -20.28
CA LEU A 153 0.42 20.42 -19.00
C LEU A 153 1.89 20.13 -18.71
N PRO A 154 2.68 21.14 -18.30
CA PRO A 154 4.08 20.94 -17.93
C PRO A 154 4.19 20.11 -16.64
N PRO A 155 5.38 19.58 -16.31
CA PRO A 155 5.63 18.91 -15.03
C PRO A 155 5.32 19.82 -13.83
N LEU A 156 5.04 19.19 -12.68
CA LEU A 156 4.73 19.89 -11.42
C LEU A 156 3.48 20.79 -11.50
N THR A 157 2.56 20.49 -12.40
CA THR A 157 1.30 21.25 -12.50
C THR A 157 0.35 20.81 -11.40
N SER A 158 -0.21 21.76 -10.66
CA SER A 158 -1.24 21.52 -9.66
C SER A 158 -2.51 22.29 -10.00
N GLN A 159 -3.63 21.60 -10.16
CA GLN A 159 -4.95 22.19 -10.42
C GLN A 159 -6.02 21.43 -9.63
N GLN A 160 -7.01 22.16 -9.11
CA GLN A 160 -8.10 21.65 -8.25
C GLN A 160 -9.45 22.18 -8.69
#